data_AF-A0A2E3HQP7-F1
#
_entry.id   AF-A0A2E3HQP7-F1
#
_cell.length_a   1.000
_cell.length_b   1.000
_cell.length_c   1.000
_cell.angle_alpha   90.00
_cell.angle_beta   90.00
_cell.angle_gamma   90.00
#
_symmetry.space_group_name_H-M   'P 1'
#
loop_
_entity.id
_entity.type
_entity.pdbx_description
1 polymer ?
#
loop_
_entity_poly.entity_id
_entity_poly.type
_entity_poly.pdbx_seq_one_letter_code
_entity_poly.pdbx_strand_id
1 'polypeptide(L)' 'MGPYSEAKQLQRAEAIGFLLENNPDLDPVYRAMWENKLRALSQNEEEYNRRVVGIFKDKTREVVQWGQ' A
#
# COMPACT_ATOMS: atom_id res chain seq x y z
N MET A 1 3.60 8.41 3.40
CA MET A 1 3.88 7.01 3.80
C MET A 1 4.59 7.09 5.13
N GLY A 2 4.03 6.50 6.21
CA GLY A 2 4.68 6.48 7.52
C GLY A 2 5.87 5.49 7.55
N PRO A 3 6.54 5.27 8.68
CA PRO A 3 7.53 4.20 8.79
C PRO A 3 6.89 2.82 8.54
N TYR A 4 7.72 1.83 8.21
CA TYR A 4 7.27 0.44 8.13
C TYR A 4 6.66 0.03 9.49
N SER A 5 5.60 -0.78 9.42
CA SER A 5 4.96 -1.35 10.60
C SER A 5 4.37 -2.69 10.21
N GLU A 6 4.98 -3.76 10.70
CA GLU A 6 4.55 -5.14 10.46
C GLU A 6 3.08 -5.34 10.87
N ALA A 7 2.70 -4.86 12.07
CA ALA A 7 1.32 -4.91 12.55
C ALA A 7 0.33 -4.26 11.57
N LYS A 8 0.70 -3.14 10.94
CA LYS A 8 -0.15 -2.50 9.92
C LYS A 8 -0.20 -3.28 8.61
N GLN A 9 0.88 -3.98 8.23
CA GLN A 9 0.86 -4.84 7.04
C GLN A 9 -0.06 -6.05 7.29
N LEU A 10 0.05 -6.67 8.47
CA LEU A 10 -0.80 -7.79 8.87
C LEU A 10 -2.28 -7.37 8.92
N GLN A 11 -2.60 -6.26 9.58
CA GLN A 11 -3.95 -5.73 9.64
C GLN A 11 -4.56 -5.50 8.23
N ARG A 12 -3.74 -5.04 7.27
CA ARG A 12 -4.18 -4.86 5.89
C ARG A 12 -4.39 -6.20 5.18
N ALA A 13 -3.50 -7.16 5.41
CA ALA A 13 -3.62 -8.49 4.83
C ALA A 13 -4.91 -9.16 5.30
N GLU A 14 -5.19 -9.12 6.60
CA GLU A 14 -6.42 -9.65 7.22
C GLU A 14 -7.67 -8.97 6.66
N ALA A 15 -7.68 -7.63 6.60
CA ALA A 15 -8.83 -6.88 6.08
C ALA A 15 -9.12 -7.19 4.60
N ILE A 16 -8.08 -7.28 3.76
CA ILE A 16 -8.25 -7.61 2.34
C ILE A 16 -8.65 -9.07 2.17
N GLY A 17 -8.05 -10.00 2.93
CA GLY A 17 -8.42 -11.41 2.93
C GLY A 17 -9.90 -11.59 3.29
N PHE A 18 -10.34 -10.98 4.40
CA PHE A 18 -11.75 -10.99 4.81
C PHE A 18 -12.67 -10.45 3.71
N LEU A 19 -12.31 -9.34 3.06
CA LEU A 19 -13.09 -8.79 1.95
C LEU A 19 -13.22 -9.78 0.78
N LEU A 20 -12.13 -10.44 0.39
CA LEU A 20 -12.12 -11.38 -0.73
C LEU A 20 -12.88 -12.68 -0.44
N GLU A 21 -12.85 -13.14 0.80
CA GLU A 21 -13.52 -14.36 1.29
C GLU A 21 -15.02 -14.16 1.49
N ASN A 22 -15.44 -13.01 2.03
CA ASN A 22 -16.84 -12.75 2.40
C ASN A 22 -17.67 -12.09 1.29
N ASN A 23 -17.06 -11.78 0.14
CA ASN A 23 -17.75 -11.20 -1.01
C ASN A 23 -17.50 -12.05 -2.27
N PRO A 24 -18.13 -13.24 -2.39
CA PRO A 24 -17.91 -14.12 -3.54
C PRO A 24 -18.30 -13.46 -4.86
N ASP A 25 -19.39 -12.70 -4.87
CA ASP A 25 -19.92 -11.99 -6.05
C ASP A 25 -19.25 -10.63 -6.31
N LEU A 26 -18.10 -10.36 -5.67
CA LEU A 26 -17.33 -9.17 -5.96
C LEU A 26 -16.94 -9.15 -7.43
N ASP A 27 -17.21 -8.02 -8.10
CA ASP A 27 -16.87 -7.83 -9.51
C ASP A 27 -15.43 -8.29 -9.79
N PRO A 28 -15.21 -9.08 -10.87
CA PRO A 28 -13.89 -9.65 -11.15
C PRO A 28 -12.77 -8.61 -11.23
N VAL A 29 -13.05 -7.40 -11.73
CA VAL A 29 -12.07 -6.31 -11.82
C VAL A 29 -11.70 -5.82 -10.43
N TYR A 30 -12.69 -5.65 -9.54
CA TYR A 30 -12.44 -5.26 -8.15
C TYR A 30 -11.71 -6.35 -7.37
N ARG A 31 -12.07 -7.63 -7.57
CA ARG A 31 -11.35 -8.77 -6.98
C ARG A 31 -9.88 -8.76 -7.39
N ALA A 32 -9.59 -8.67 -8.69
CA ALA A 32 -8.22 -8.64 -9.20
C ALA A 32 -7.42 -7.46 -8.64
N MET A 33 -8.06 -6.28 -8.50
CA MET A 33 -7.42 -5.13 -7.87
C MET A 33 -7.04 -5.39 -6.41
N TRP A 34 -7.95 -5.92 -5.60
CA TRP A 34 -7.67 -6.19 -4.18
C TRP A 34 -6.63 -7.30 -3.98
N GLU A 35 -6.68 -8.35 -4.79
CA GLU A 35 -5.62 -9.37 -4.79
C GLU A 35 -4.26 -8.78 -5.16
N ASN A 36 -4.20 -7.86 -6.12
CA ASN A 36 -2.97 -7.13 -6.43
C ASN A 36 -2.49 -6.29 -5.25
N LYS A 37 -3.39 -5.65 -4.51
CA LYS A 37 -3.03 -4.91 -3.28
C LYS A 37 -2.48 -5.84 -2.20
N LEU A 38 -3.07 -7.02 -2.02
CA LEU A 38 -2.62 -8.04 -1.07
C LEU A 38 -1.21 -8.53 -1.42
N ARG A 39 -0.97 -8.93 -2.69
CA ARG A 39 0.35 -9.35 -3.18
C ARG A 39 1.41 -8.26 -3.07
N ALA A 40 0.99 -6.99 -3.07
CA ALA A 40 1.89 -5.86 -2.99
C ALA A 40 2.22 -5.41 -1.56
N LEU A 41 1.72 -6.07 -0.51
CA LEU A 41 2.09 -5.73 0.88
C LEU A 41 3.56 -6.10 1.14
N SER A 42 4.30 -5.18 1.74
CA SER A 42 5.71 -5.40 2.10
C SER A 42 5.80 -6.38 3.27
N GLN A 43 6.68 -7.36 3.16
CA GLN A 43 6.86 -8.40 4.19
C GLN A 43 7.90 -7.99 5.25
N ASN A 44 8.70 -6.97 4.95
CA ASN A 44 9.74 -6.44 5.84
C ASN A 44 10.00 -4.96 5.55
N GLU A 45 10.77 -4.34 6.45
CA GLU A 45 11.13 -2.93 6.35
C GLU A 45 11.97 -2.61 5.11
N GLU A 46 12.85 -3.53 4.69
CA GLU A 46 13.71 -3.31 3.54
C GLU A 46 12.88 -3.18 2.24
N GLU A 47 11.93 -4.08 2.01
CA GLU A 47 11.00 -4.01 0.88
C GLU A 47 10.19 -2.71 0.88
N TYR A 48 9.72 -2.30 2.06
CA TYR A 48 8.99 -1.06 2.22
C TYR A 48 9.85 0.15 1.86
N ASN A 49 11.06 0.21 2.40
CA ASN A 49 12.01 1.31 2.16
C ASN A 49 12.44 1.36 0.69
N ARG A 50 12.69 0.21 0.04
CA ARG A 50 12.96 0.14 -1.41
C ARG A 50 11.82 0.77 -2.22
N ARG A 51 10.56 0.50 -1.85
CA ARG A 51 9.39 1.10 -2.51
C ARG A 51 9.28 2.60 -2.24
N VAL A 52 9.49 3.04 -0.99
CA VAL A 52 9.49 4.47 -0.63
C VAL A 52 10.52 5.22 -1.46
N VAL A 53 11.76 4.73 -1.49
CA VAL A 53 12.83 5.32 -2.31
C VAL A 53 12.43 5.32 -3.77
N GLY A 54 11.93 4.21 -4.33
CA GLY A 54 11.49 4.15 -5.73
C GLY A 54 10.41 5.18 -6.11
N ILE A 55 9.49 5.49 -5.20
CA ILE A 55 8.41 6.47 -5.44
C ILE A 55 8.88 7.92 -5.26
N PHE A 56 9.77 8.17 -4.31
CA PHE A 56 10.13 9.52 -3.88
C PHE A 56 11.49 9.99 -4.38
N LYS A 57 12.37 9.12 -4.89
CA LYS A 57 13.74 9.48 -5.30
C LYS A 57 13.79 10.61 -6.35
N ASP A 58 12.83 10.60 -7.29
CA ASP A 58 12.79 11.56 -8.40
C ASP A 58 11.74 12.66 -8.16
N LYS A 59 11.10 12.67 -6.99
CA LYS A 59 10.14 13.72 -6.64
C LYS A 59 10.92 14.94 -6.14
N THR A 60 11.01 15.96 -6.98
CA THR A 60 11.41 17.30 -6.56
C THR A 60 10.41 17.84 -5.56
N ARG A 61 10.90 18.31 -4.42
CA ARG A 61 10.06 18.99 -3.43
C ARG A 61 9.76 20.38 -3.97
N GLU A 62 8.58 20.59 -4.55
CA GLU A 62 8.10 21.94 -4.82
C GLU A 62 7.83 22.62 -3.48
N VAL A 63 8.70 23.56 -3.12
CA VAL A 63 8.50 24.42 -1.95
C VAL A 63 7.45 25.45 -2.35
N VAL A 64 6.18 25.17 -2.04
CA VAL A 64 5.10 26.15 -2.16
C VAL A 64 5.30 27.19 -1.06
N GLN A 65 5.80 28.37 -1.43
CA GLN A 65 5.89 29.53 -0.56
C GLN A 65 4.47 30.09 -0.36
N TRP A 66 3.91 29.90 0.84
CA TRP A 66 2.64 30.51 1.20
C TRP A 66 2.90 31.92 1.73
N GLY A 67 2.59 32.94 0.92
CA GLY A 67 2.42 34.34 1.33
C GLY A 67 3.62 35.04 1.97
N GLN A 68 4.18 36.04 1.28
CA GLN A 68 5.04 37.06 1.89
C GLN A 68 4.25 38.03 2.75
#